data_AF-A0A4V6AAA7-F1
#
_entry.id   AF-A0A4V6AAA7-F1
#
_cell.length_a   1.000
_cell.length_b   1.000
_cell.length_c   1.000
_cell.angle_alpha   90.00
_cell.angle_beta   90.00
_cell.angle_gamma   90.00
#
_symmetry.space_group_name_H-M   'P 1'
#
loop_
_entity.id
_entity.type
_entity.pdbx_description
1 polymer ?
#
loop_
_entity_poly.entity_id
_entity_poly.type
_entity_poly.pdbx_seq_one_letter_code
_entity_poly.pdbx_strand_id
1 'polypeptide(L)'
;MIYLQNWQMGLCLLVCIISCCFISVSSQSAVAGNDNNSVVEGTVFIDGKYSIGKIDENSICATLDWWPPEKCDYGTCSWDHASLINLDLNNSILLNAIKAFSPLKIRIGGTLQDKVIYDTEDNKQPCVQFVKNTREMFGFTQGCLPMHRWDELNAFFKKSG
;
A
#
# COMPACT_ATOMS: atom_id res chain seq x y z
N MET A 1 47.65 -43.91 10.61
CA MET A 1 46.22 -44.13 10.31
C MET A 1 45.32 -42.97 10.77
N ILE A 2 45.63 -42.28 11.88
CA ILE A 2 44.82 -41.16 12.41
C ILE A 2 44.91 -39.87 11.56
N TYR A 3 46.07 -39.62 10.92
CA TYR A 3 46.26 -38.44 10.06
C TYR A 3 45.45 -38.46 8.75
N LEU A 4 45.22 -39.64 8.15
CA LEU A 4 44.41 -39.76 6.93
C LEU A 4 42.92 -39.48 7.20
N GLN A 5 42.45 -39.86 8.39
CA GLN A 5 41.05 -39.73 8.78
C GLN A 5 40.67 -38.27 9.09
N ASN A 6 41.59 -37.50 9.69
CA ASN A 6 41.42 -36.05 9.89
C ASN A 6 41.46 -35.26 8.57
N TRP A 7 42.25 -35.70 7.59
CA TRP A 7 42.30 -35.08 6.27
C TRP A 7 40.99 -35.30 5.48
N GLN A 8 40.46 -36.53 5.48
CA GLN A 8 39.18 -36.83 4.82
C GLN A 8 38.00 -36.05 5.44
N MET A 9 37.98 -35.92 6.77
CA MET A 9 36.93 -35.18 7.47
C MET A 9 37.01 -33.67 7.21
N GLY A 10 38.23 -33.12 7.13
CA GLY A 10 38.47 -31.72 6.75
C GLY A 10 38.11 -31.42 5.29
N LEU A 11 38.36 -32.35 4.37
CA LEU A 11 38.00 -32.20 2.96
C LEU A 11 36.47 -32.24 2.77
N CYS A 12 35.75 -33.13 3.48
CA CYS A 12 34.29 -33.19 3.44
C CYS A 12 33.62 -31.92 3.99
N LEU A 13 34.14 -31.36 5.10
CA LEU A 13 33.66 -30.09 5.65
C LEU A 13 33.85 -28.94 4.67
N LEU A 14 34.97 -28.90 3.95
CA LEU A 14 35.29 -27.85 2.98
C LEU A 14 34.41 -27.93 1.73
N VAL A 15 34.08 -29.14 1.27
CA VAL A 15 33.13 -29.39 0.17
C VAL A 15 31.69 -29.00 0.56
N CYS A 16 31.26 -29.30 1.79
CA CYS A 16 29.95 -28.88 2.29
C CYS A 16 29.84 -27.35 2.41
N ILE A 17 30.90 -26.66 2.88
CA ILE A 17 30.91 -25.20 3.00
C ILE A 17 30.84 -24.52 1.62
N ILE A 18 31.56 -25.04 0.61
CA ILE A 18 31.49 -24.48 -0.75
C ILE A 18 30.11 -24.71 -1.40
N SER A 19 29.48 -25.86 -1.13
CA SER A 19 28.14 -26.17 -1.64
C SER A 19 27.01 -25.36 -0.99
N CYS A 20 27.19 -24.87 0.24
CA CYS A 20 26.19 -24.06 0.94
C CYS A 20 26.27 -22.56 0.65
N CYS A 21 27.35 -22.08 0.01
CA CYS A 21 27.58 -20.65 -0.24
C CYS A 21 26.88 -20.10 -1.50
N PHE A 22 26.30 -20.96 -2.34
CA PHE A 22 25.55 -20.56 -3.52
C PHE A 22 24.11 -21.05 -3.41
N ILE A 23 23.26 -20.29 -2.73
CA ILE A 23 21.81 -20.50 -2.79
C ILE A 23 21.34 -19.92 -4.12
N SER A 24 21.39 -20.72 -5.19
CA SER A 24 20.71 -20.39 -6.45
C SER A 24 19.22 -20.72 -6.29
N VAL A 25 18.36 -19.71 -6.37
CA VAL A 25 16.90 -19.86 -6.40
C VAL A 25 16.45 -19.85 -7.87
N SER A 26 15.88 -20.96 -8.33
CA SER A 26 15.27 -21.06 -9.66
C SER A 26 13.75 -20.91 -9.53
N SER A 27 13.17 -19.95 -10.25
CA SER A 27 11.71 -19.78 -10.35
C SER A 27 11.23 -20.08 -11.77
N GLN A 28 10.20 -20.91 -11.92
CA GLN A 28 9.53 -21.16 -13.21
C GLN A 28 8.19 -20.41 -13.23
N SER A 29 7.95 -19.60 -14.25
CA SER A 29 6.67 -18.92 -14.49
C SER A 29 5.96 -19.54 -15.68
N ALA A 30 4.69 -19.91 -15.53
CA ALA A 30 3.85 -20.34 -16.64
C ALA A 30 3.26 -19.11 -17.34
N VAL A 31 3.50 -18.94 -18.64
CA VAL A 31 2.94 -17.85 -19.44
C VAL A 31 1.51 -18.22 -19.83
N ALA A 32 0.53 -17.38 -19.46
CA ALA A 32 -0.84 -17.49 -19.96
C ALA A 32 -0.93 -16.79 -21.33
N GLY A 33 -0.82 -17.56 -22.42
CA GLY A 33 -1.03 -17.00 -23.77
C GLY A 33 -0.60 -17.88 -24.96
N ASN A 34 -1.51 -18.79 -25.34
CA ASN A 34 -1.78 -19.31 -26.70
C ASN A 34 -0.69 -20.00 -27.55
N ASP A 35 0.45 -20.40 -26.98
CA ASP A 35 1.26 -21.51 -27.48
C ASP A 35 1.50 -22.50 -26.33
N ASN A 36 0.88 -23.68 -26.42
CA ASN A 36 0.52 -24.53 -25.27
C ASN A 36 1.69 -25.29 -24.60
N ASN A 37 2.92 -24.77 -24.53
CA ASN A 37 3.98 -25.31 -23.63
C ASN A 37 5.35 -24.58 -23.62
N SER A 38 5.49 -23.36 -24.13
CA SER A 38 6.80 -22.68 -24.09
C SER A 38 7.08 -22.07 -22.71
N VAL A 39 7.59 -22.90 -21.79
CA VAL A 39 8.22 -22.41 -20.55
C VAL A 39 9.48 -21.64 -20.94
N VAL A 40 9.51 -20.35 -20.61
CA VAL A 40 10.71 -19.50 -20.78
C VAL A 40 11.51 -19.56 -19.49
N GLU A 41 12.72 -20.11 -19.58
CA GLU A 41 13.65 -20.15 -18.46
C GLU A 41 14.32 -18.77 -18.28
N GLY A 42 14.39 -18.30 -17.03
CA GLY A 42 15.09 -17.07 -16.66
C GLY A 42 16.03 -17.31 -15.49
N THR A 43 17.19 -16.66 -15.51
CA THR A 43 18.20 -16.75 -14.45
C THR A 43 18.26 -15.45 -13.66
N VAL A 44 18.15 -15.53 -12.34
CA VAL A 44 18.29 -14.40 -11.41
C VAL A 44 19.54 -14.60 -10.55
N PHE A 45 20.37 -13.56 -10.44
CA PHE A 45 21.53 -13.55 -9.54
C PHE A 45 21.24 -12.63 -8.35
N ILE A 46 21.33 -13.18 -7.13
CA ILE A 46 21.10 -12.44 -5.89
C ILE A 46 22.46 -12.21 -5.22
N ASP A 47 22.91 -10.96 -5.15
CA ASP A 47 24.09 -10.59 -4.36
C ASP A 47 23.66 -10.22 -2.92
N GLY A 48 23.84 -11.17 -2.01
CA GLY A 48 23.55 -10.98 -0.59
C GLY A 48 24.68 -10.34 0.22
N LYS A 49 25.81 -9.94 -0.39
CA LYS A 49 26.98 -9.41 0.35
C LYS A 49 26.83 -7.96 0.79
N TYR A 50 26.04 -7.17 0.06
CA TYR A 50 25.89 -5.72 0.30
C TYR A 50 24.43 -5.29 0.16
N SER A 51 23.93 -4.47 1.08
CA SER A 51 22.63 -3.81 0.93
C SER A 51 22.76 -2.54 0.08
N ILE A 52 21.93 -2.37 -0.94
CA ILE A 52 21.88 -1.14 -1.75
C ILE A 52 21.04 -0.01 -1.11
N GLY A 53 20.25 -0.35 -0.09
CA GLY A 53 19.37 0.57 0.61
C GLY A 53 18.58 -0.13 1.71
N LYS A 54 17.90 0.67 2.52
CA LYS A 54 16.96 0.20 3.54
C LYS A 54 15.57 0.72 3.22
N ILE A 55 14.61 -0.19 3.21
CA ILE A 55 13.19 0.13 3.03
C ILE A 55 12.62 0.56 4.38
N ASP A 56 11.81 1.62 4.38
CA ASP A 56 11.11 2.10 5.58
C ASP A 56 10.10 1.04 6.07
N GLU A 57 9.91 0.99 7.39
CA GLU A 57 8.90 0.10 7.99
C GLU A 57 7.48 0.41 7.49
N ASN A 58 7.22 1.65 7.05
CA ASN A 58 5.95 2.08 6.47
C ASN A 58 6.03 2.21 4.94
N SER A 59 6.81 1.34 4.30
CA SER A 59 6.94 1.31 2.84
C SER A 59 5.65 0.91 2.12
N ILE A 60 4.82 0.09 2.77
CA ILE A 60 3.45 -0.17 2.33
C ILE A 60 2.56 0.97 2.84
N CYS A 61 1.83 1.61 1.92
CA CYS A 61 0.97 2.73 2.22
C CYS A 61 -0.31 2.70 1.38
N ALA A 62 -1.31 3.43 1.83
CA ALA A 62 -2.58 3.60 1.14
C ALA A 62 -3.00 5.07 1.13
N THR A 63 -3.95 5.42 0.27
CA THR A 63 -4.50 6.78 0.17
C THR A 63 -6.01 6.76 0.43
N LEU A 64 -6.50 7.73 1.19
CA LEU A 64 -7.92 8.05 1.30
C LEU A 64 -8.18 9.41 0.64
N ASP A 65 -9.05 9.44 -0.37
CA ASP A 65 -9.32 10.62 -1.20
C ASP A 65 -10.58 11.38 -0.75
N TRP A 66 -10.72 12.60 -1.25
CA TRP A 66 -11.75 13.61 -0.96
C TRP A 66 -12.92 13.60 -1.95
N TRP A 67 -12.83 12.87 -3.06
CA TRP A 67 -13.84 12.89 -4.11
C TRP A 67 -15.23 12.49 -3.59
N PRO A 68 -16.27 13.32 -3.81
CA PRO A 68 -17.61 12.98 -3.38
C PRO A 68 -18.28 11.99 -4.36
N PRO A 69 -19.40 11.36 -3.98
CA PRO A 69 -20.12 10.38 -4.81
C PRO A 69 -20.46 10.87 -6.22
N GLU A 70 -20.68 12.18 -6.39
CA GLU A 70 -21.05 12.81 -7.66
C GLU A 70 -19.87 12.91 -8.65
N LYS A 71 -18.65 12.53 -8.23
CA LYS A 71 -17.51 12.39 -9.12
C LYS A 71 -17.67 11.15 -9.99
N CYS A 72 -17.98 11.38 -11.25
CA CYS A 72 -18.09 10.34 -12.26
C CYS A 72 -17.06 10.56 -13.38
N ASP A 73 -16.29 9.53 -13.67
CA ASP A 73 -15.29 9.50 -14.73
C ASP A 73 -15.69 8.49 -15.79
N TYR A 74 -15.66 8.90 -17.05
CA TYR A 74 -15.95 8.02 -18.19
C TYR A 74 -17.29 7.27 -18.06
N GLY A 75 -18.29 7.91 -17.44
CA GLY A 75 -19.62 7.33 -17.22
C GLY A 75 -19.76 6.44 -15.97
N THR A 76 -18.71 6.31 -15.14
CA THR A 76 -18.74 5.51 -13.90
C THR A 76 -18.50 6.39 -12.68
N CYS A 77 -19.33 6.25 -11.65
CA CYS A 77 -19.24 6.99 -10.39
C CYS A 77 -18.67 6.08 -9.29
N SER A 78 -17.37 5.80 -9.35
CA SER A 78 -16.73 4.78 -8.51
C SER A 78 -16.56 5.20 -7.04
N TRP A 79 -16.75 6.48 -6.73
CA TRP A 79 -16.41 7.02 -5.42
C TRP A 79 -17.42 6.70 -4.34
N ASP A 80 -18.72 6.63 -4.64
CA ASP A 80 -19.81 6.24 -3.73
C ASP A 80 -19.48 6.39 -2.23
N HIS A 81 -19.34 5.31 -1.45
CA HIS A 81 -18.92 5.32 -0.04
C HIS A 81 -17.43 4.99 0.17
N ALA A 82 -16.56 5.32 -0.77
CA ALA A 82 -15.13 5.03 -0.75
C ALA A 82 -14.25 6.24 -0.37
N SER A 83 -14.86 7.42 -0.23
CA SER A 83 -14.14 8.65 0.09
C SER A 83 -14.03 8.88 1.59
N LEU A 84 -13.01 9.61 2.04
CA LEU A 84 -12.82 9.89 3.47
C LEU A 84 -14.01 10.63 4.10
N ILE A 85 -14.81 11.35 3.30
CA ILE A 85 -15.95 12.13 3.79
C ILE A 85 -17.16 11.23 4.13
N ASN A 86 -17.28 10.04 3.55
CA ASN A 86 -18.47 9.19 3.74
C ASN A 86 -18.20 7.67 3.86
N LEU A 87 -16.93 7.26 3.90
CA LEU A 87 -16.52 5.88 4.14
C LEU A 87 -17.10 5.34 5.45
N ASP A 88 -17.64 4.13 5.40
CA ASP A 88 -18.12 3.42 6.60
C ASP A 88 -16.94 2.92 7.44
N LEU A 89 -16.59 3.69 8.47
CA LEU A 89 -15.51 3.38 9.41
C LEU A 89 -15.89 2.28 10.44
N ASN A 90 -17.15 1.84 10.46
CA ASN A 90 -17.59 0.71 11.29
C ASN A 90 -17.48 -0.64 10.56
N ASN A 91 -17.12 -0.62 9.27
CA ASN A 91 -16.98 -1.83 8.47
C ASN A 91 -15.84 -2.73 8.99
N SER A 92 -16.18 -3.95 9.41
CA SER A 92 -15.22 -4.91 9.95
C SER A 92 -14.22 -5.42 8.92
N ILE A 93 -14.61 -5.50 7.65
CA ILE A 93 -13.73 -5.94 6.56
C ILE A 93 -12.65 -4.88 6.34
N LEU A 94 -13.04 -3.60 6.26
CA LEU A 94 -12.10 -2.49 6.14
C LEU A 94 -11.13 -2.45 7.33
N LEU A 95 -11.65 -2.54 8.56
CA LEU A 95 -10.82 -2.53 9.76
C LEU A 95 -9.80 -3.68 9.77
N ASN A 96 -10.23 -4.89 9.44
CA ASN A 96 -9.35 -6.06 9.42
C ASN A 96 -8.32 -5.99 8.29
N ALA A 97 -8.69 -5.43 7.14
CA ALA A 97 -7.76 -5.21 6.04
C ALA A 97 -6.64 -4.26 6.46
N ILE A 98 -6.96 -3.11 7.06
CA ILE A 98 -5.93 -2.16 7.50
C ILE A 98 -5.05 -2.76 8.60
N LYS A 99 -5.64 -3.49 9.56
CA LYS A 99 -4.87 -4.20 10.59
C LYS A 99 -3.89 -5.21 10.01
N ALA A 100 -4.24 -5.89 8.93
CA ALA A 100 -3.36 -6.86 8.27
C ALA A 100 -2.11 -6.21 7.65
N PHE A 101 -2.16 -4.91 7.37
CA PHE A 101 -1.03 -4.13 6.86
C PHE A 101 -0.35 -3.27 7.94
N SER A 102 -0.70 -3.40 9.22
CA SER A 102 -0.10 -2.58 10.28
C SER A 102 1.41 -2.87 10.45
N PRO A 103 2.28 -1.84 10.50
CA PRO A 103 1.94 -0.42 10.41
C PRO A 103 1.65 0.02 8.96
N LEU A 104 0.46 0.56 8.72
CA LEU A 104 0.05 1.08 7.41
C LEU A 104 0.03 2.62 7.44
N LYS A 105 0.84 3.24 6.59
CA LYS A 105 0.78 4.70 6.42
C LYS A 105 -0.38 5.07 5.50
N ILE A 106 -1.36 5.80 6.02
CA ILE A 106 -2.48 6.30 5.23
C ILE A 106 -2.28 7.79 4.94
N ARG A 107 -2.16 8.14 3.66
CA ARG A 107 -2.20 9.54 3.21
C ARG A 107 -3.66 9.93 2.99
N ILE A 108 -4.13 10.91 3.75
CA ILE A 108 -5.41 11.58 3.50
C ILE A 108 -5.15 12.70 2.49
N GLY A 109 -5.61 12.55 1.26
CA GLY A 109 -5.23 13.49 0.21
C GLY A 109 -5.73 13.12 -1.17
N GLY A 110 -5.64 14.09 -2.06
CA GLY A 110 -6.14 14.00 -3.43
C GLY A 110 -6.29 15.39 -4.03
N THR A 111 -6.86 15.48 -5.22
CA THR A 111 -7.03 16.75 -5.94
C THR A 111 -7.86 17.78 -5.17
N LEU A 112 -8.91 17.35 -4.47
CA LEU A 112 -9.79 18.29 -3.73
C LEU A 112 -9.21 18.73 -2.38
N GLN A 113 -8.05 18.22 -1.96
CA GLN A 113 -7.41 18.59 -0.69
C GLN A 113 -7.18 20.10 -0.58
N ASP A 114 -6.84 20.78 -1.69
CA ASP A 114 -6.60 22.23 -1.75
C ASP A 114 -7.89 23.06 -1.66
N LYS A 115 -9.05 22.38 -1.65
CA LYS A 115 -10.39 22.99 -1.58
C LYS A 115 -11.16 22.55 -0.32
N VAL A 116 -10.47 22.06 0.70
CA VAL A 116 -11.06 21.66 1.99
C VAL A 116 -11.03 22.84 2.97
N ILE A 117 -12.14 23.07 3.67
CA ILE A 117 -12.21 23.85 4.91
C ILE A 117 -12.47 22.88 6.06
N TYR A 118 -11.93 23.15 7.24
CA TYR A 118 -12.28 22.43 8.47
C TYR A 118 -13.31 23.23 9.25
N ASP A 119 -14.29 22.53 9.84
CA ASP A 119 -15.36 23.14 10.64
C ASP A 119 -14.89 23.56 12.03
N THR A 120 -13.85 24.38 12.09
CA THR A 120 -13.26 24.89 13.31
C THR A 120 -14.00 26.13 13.83
N GLU A 121 -13.85 26.46 15.11
CA GLU A 121 -14.58 27.56 15.76
C GLU A 121 -14.34 28.94 15.10
N ASP A 122 -13.19 29.12 14.45
CA ASP A 122 -12.82 30.34 13.71
C ASP A 122 -13.45 30.41 12.31
N ASN A 123 -13.96 29.30 11.78
CA ASN A 123 -14.65 29.28 10.50
C ASN A 123 -16.09 29.77 10.65
N LYS A 124 -16.39 30.94 10.07
CA LYS A 124 -17.74 31.54 10.07
C LYS A 124 -18.62 31.08 8.90
N GLN A 125 -18.07 30.29 7.97
CA GLN A 125 -18.82 29.81 6.81
C GLN A 125 -19.62 28.56 7.15
N PRO A 126 -20.82 28.38 6.57
CA PRO A 126 -21.57 27.13 6.71
C PRO A 126 -20.74 25.94 6.23
N CYS A 127 -20.67 24.88 7.03
CA CYS A 127 -19.97 23.65 6.64
C CYS A 127 -20.79 22.87 5.60
N VAL A 128 -20.47 23.08 4.33
CA VAL A 128 -21.11 22.41 3.19
C VAL A 128 -20.14 21.47 2.49
N GLN A 129 -20.64 20.32 2.02
CA GLN A 129 -19.83 19.35 1.28
C GLN A 129 -19.47 19.85 -0.13
N PHE A 130 -18.52 19.17 -0.77
CA PHE A 130 -18.18 19.39 -2.17
C PHE A 130 -19.41 19.21 -3.07
N VAL A 131 -19.68 20.18 -3.93
CA VAL A 131 -20.75 20.09 -4.93
C VAL A 131 -20.17 20.26 -6.32
N LYS A 132 -20.64 19.45 -7.27
CA LYS A 132 -20.23 19.55 -8.67
C LYS A 132 -20.54 20.94 -9.22
N ASN A 133 -19.52 21.64 -9.69
CA ASN A 133 -19.62 22.94 -10.33
C ASN A 133 -18.55 23.03 -11.44
N THR A 134 -18.96 22.92 -12.70
CA THR A 134 -18.05 22.87 -13.85
C THR A 134 -17.28 24.18 -14.10
N ARG A 135 -17.65 25.27 -13.43
CA ARG A 135 -16.96 26.56 -13.52
C ARG A 135 -15.81 26.68 -12.51
N GLU A 136 -15.80 25.82 -11.51
CA GLU A 136 -14.80 25.79 -10.46
C GLU A 136 -13.56 24.98 -10.87
N MET A 137 -12.42 25.31 -10.27
CA MET A 137 -11.24 24.47 -10.37
C MET A 137 -11.56 23.04 -9.92
N PHE A 138 -11.13 22.06 -10.71
CA PHE A 138 -11.41 20.62 -10.56
C PHE A 138 -12.88 20.22 -10.72
N GLY A 139 -13.77 21.15 -11.09
CA GLY A 139 -15.18 20.85 -11.36
C GLY A 139 -16.05 20.71 -10.10
N PHE A 140 -15.57 21.11 -8.93
CA PHE A 140 -16.28 21.06 -7.64
C PHE A 140 -16.08 22.33 -6.85
N THR A 141 -17.03 22.70 -6.00
CA THR A 141 -16.89 23.84 -5.06
C THR A 141 -15.82 23.58 -4.01
N GLN A 142 -15.60 24.56 -3.12
CA GLN A 142 -14.99 24.27 -1.84
C GLN A 142 -15.89 23.32 -1.04
N GLY A 143 -15.28 22.42 -0.28
CA GLY A 143 -15.97 21.49 0.61
C GLY A 143 -15.46 21.65 2.04
N CYS A 144 -16.29 21.29 3.01
CA CYS A 144 -15.98 21.38 4.41
C CYS A 144 -15.95 19.99 5.06
N LEU A 145 -14.93 19.71 5.88
CA LEU A 145 -14.88 18.54 6.74
C LEU A 145 -15.38 18.90 8.15
N PRO A 146 -16.54 18.37 8.58
CA PRO A 146 -17.01 18.55 9.94
C PRO A 146 -16.02 17.96 10.96
N MET A 147 -15.83 18.62 12.10
CA MET A 147 -14.86 18.14 13.11
C MET A 147 -15.23 16.76 13.69
N HIS A 148 -16.52 16.44 13.81
CA HIS A 148 -16.93 15.09 14.24
C HIS A 148 -16.41 14.00 13.28
N ARG A 149 -16.38 14.28 11.97
CA ARG A 149 -15.87 13.32 10.97
C ARG A 149 -14.35 13.16 11.09
N TRP A 150 -13.64 14.25 11.38
CA TRP A 150 -12.22 14.19 11.70
C TRP A 150 -11.94 13.33 12.93
N ASP A 151 -12.77 13.45 13.97
CA ASP A 151 -12.65 12.63 15.18
C ASP A 151 -12.92 11.14 14.92
N GLU A 152 -13.94 10.82 14.10
CA GLU A 152 -14.21 9.45 13.68
C GLU A 152 -13.02 8.82 12.93
N LEU A 153 -12.42 9.55 11.99
CA LEU A 153 -11.24 9.11 11.23
C LEU A 153 -10.07 8.83 12.17
N ASN A 154 -9.77 9.75 13.10
CA ASN A 154 -8.69 9.57 14.07
C ASN A 154 -8.93 8.39 15.01
N ALA A 155 -10.17 8.21 15.49
CA ALA A 155 -10.54 7.07 16.32
C ALA A 155 -10.37 5.75 15.55
N PHE A 156 -10.74 5.73 14.27
CA PHE A 156 -10.55 4.59 13.40
C PHE A 156 -9.06 4.25 13.19
N PHE A 157 -8.21 5.23 12.87
CA PHE A 157 -6.77 5.01 12.70
C PHE A 157 -6.12 4.47 13.98
N LYS A 158 -6.48 5.04 15.15
CA LYS A 158 -6.00 4.54 16.43
C LYS A 158 -6.43 3.08 16.70
N LYS A 159 -7.60 2.70 16.23
CA LYS A 159 -8.15 1.33 16.37
C LYS A 159 -7.52 0.35 15.37
N SER A 160 -7.10 0.82 14.20
CA SER A 160 -6.53 -0.02 13.14
C SER A 160 -5.04 -0.32 13.31
N GLY A 161 -4.34 0.45 14.16
CA GLY A 161 -2.87 0.39 14.27
C GLY A 161 -2.22 1.08 13.08
#